data_AF-A0A9X8H3G5-F1
#
_entry.id   AF-A0A9X8H3G5-F1
#
_cell.length_a   1.000
_cell.length_b   1.000
_cell.length_c   1.000
_cell.angle_alpha   90.00
_cell.angle_beta   90.00
_cell.angle_gamma   90.00
#
_symmetry.space_group_name_H-M   'P 1'
#
loop_
_entity.id
_entity.type
_entity.pdbx_description
1 polymer ?
#
loop_
_entity_poly.entity_id
_entity_poly.type
_entity_poly.pdbx_seq_one_letter_code
_entity_poly.pdbx_strand_id
1 'polypeptide(L)'
;MFCIKHYAGVVRYHIDGFIDKNNNVASPQFHELIAGSTRSLLNMSCMSKTPPGSVSEMFTHQMKGLVVELDSTRSNFIRCIKPNAAMDARVFDRRSVLDQLRCSGTIQACKVLQVGLPTRVSYEELVFIYSDLLGASFMERFHGRDRLFTQALCHVLDF
;
A
#
# COMPACT_ATOMS: atom_id res chain seq x y z
N MET A 1 -15.90 -25.40 9.63
CA MET A 1 -15.00 -24.28 10.00
C MET A 1 -13.58 -24.64 9.61
N PHE A 2 -12.78 -23.69 9.12
CA PHE A 2 -11.36 -23.90 8.83
C PHE A 2 -10.54 -22.67 9.22
N CYS A 3 -9.22 -22.80 9.26
CA CYS A 3 -8.31 -21.69 9.58
C CYS A 3 -7.31 -21.48 8.44
N ILE A 4 -7.04 -20.22 8.10
CA ILE A 4 -5.96 -19.84 7.18
C ILE A 4 -4.93 -19.01 7.95
N LYS A 5 -3.65 -19.34 7.75
CA LYS A 5 -2.54 -18.51 8.24
C LYS A 5 -2.25 -17.41 7.22
N HIS A 6 -2.70 -16.19 7.50
CA HIS A 6 -2.35 -14.99 6.75
C HIS A 6 -1.05 -14.39 7.25
N TYR A 7 -0.51 -13.44 6.49
CA TYR A 7 0.60 -12.60 6.92
C TYR A 7 0.34 -11.93 8.28
N ALA A 8 -0.91 -11.49 8.51
CA ALA A 8 -1.34 -10.82 9.73
C ALA A 8 -1.71 -11.77 10.89
N GLY A 9 -1.62 -13.10 10.70
CA GLY A 9 -1.98 -14.09 11.71
C GLY A 9 -2.98 -15.14 11.22
N VAL A 10 -3.40 -16.02 12.12
CA VAL A 10 -4.35 -17.09 11.79
C VAL A 10 -5.78 -16.57 11.91
N VAL A 11 -6.55 -16.67 10.83
CA VAL A 11 -7.95 -16.27 10.77
C VAL A 11 -8.83 -17.52 10.65
N ARG A 12 -9.89 -17.54 11.43
CA ARG A 12 -10.88 -18.62 11.48
C ARG A 12 -12.08 -18.27 10.62
N TYR A 13 -12.42 -19.15 9.69
CA TYR A 13 -13.51 -18.99 8.74
C TYR A 13 -14.65 -19.98 9.04
N HIS A 14 -15.86 -19.45 9.11
CA HIS A 14 -17.10 -20.21 9.14
C HIS A 14 -17.57 -20.46 7.72
N ILE A 15 -18.08 -21.65 7.42
CA ILE A 15 -18.43 -22.08 6.06
C ILE A 15 -19.90 -21.76 5.71
N ASP A 16 -20.66 -21.24 6.67
CA ASP A 16 -22.09 -20.98 6.55
C ASP A 16 -22.38 -19.95 5.46
N GLY A 17 -23.12 -20.41 4.44
CA GLY A 17 -23.49 -19.62 3.26
C GLY A 17 -22.32 -19.24 2.35
N PHE A 18 -21.16 -19.92 2.42
CA PHE A 18 -20.01 -19.64 1.55
C PHE A 18 -20.36 -19.75 0.06
N ILE A 19 -21.12 -20.79 -0.32
CA ILE A 19 -21.51 -21.04 -1.71
C ILE A 19 -22.49 -19.96 -2.17
N ASP A 20 -23.52 -19.68 -1.37
CA ASP A 20 -24.55 -18.68 -1.71
C ASP A 20 -23.94 -17.28 -1.84
N LYS A 21 -23.05 -16.88 -0.92
CA LYS A 21 -22.34 -15.60 -0.97
C LYS A 21 -21.37 -15.49 -2.16
N ASN A 22 -20.89 -16.62 -2.67
CA ASN A 22 -20.00 -16.65 -3.83
C ASN A 22 -20.77 -16.74 -5.16
N ASN A 23 -22.07 -17.08 -5.11
CA ASN A 23 -22.92 -17.17 -6.28
C ASN A 23 -23.28 -15.76 -6.77
N ASN A 24 -22.86 -15.41 -7.99
CA ASN A 24 -23.08 -14.10 -8.59
C ASN A 24 -24.24 -14.09 -9.60
N VAL A 25 -25.14 -15.09 -9.53
CA VAL A 25 -26.29 -15.20 -10.43
C VAL A 25 -27.44 -14.37 -9.90
N ALA A 26 -27.81 -13.31 -10.62
CA ALA A 26 -29.06 -12.58 -10.41
C ALA A 26 -30.22 -13.32 -11.07
N SER A 27 -31.39 -13.38 -10.42
CA SER A 27 -32.57 -13.99 -11.04
C SER A 27 -33.05 -13.14 -12.24
N PRO A 28 -33.31 -13.76 -13.41
CA PRO A 28 -33.80 -13.04 -14.59
C PRO A 28 -35.13 -12.33 -14.34
N GLN A 29 -35.95 -12.84 -13.41
CA GLN A 29 -37.23 -12.22 -13.02
C GLN A 29 -37.04 -10.83 -12.42
N PHE A 30 -35.95 -10.60 -11.69
CA PHE A 30 -35.65 -9.26 -11.15
C PHE A 30 -35.21 -8.30 -12.26
N HIS A 31 -34.48 -8.79 -13.26
CA HIS A 31 -34.14 -7.98 -14.43
C HIS A 31 -35.38 -7.55 -15.21
N GLU A 32 -36.32 -8.47 -15.45
CA GLU A 32 -37.60 -8.17 -16.11
C GLU A 32 -38.44 -7.16 -15.33
N LEU A 33 -38.51 -7.32 -14.00
CA LEU A 33 -39.23 -6.37 -13.13
C LEU A 33 -38.64 -4.95 -13.20
N ILE A 34 -37.31 -4.83 -13.17
CA ILE A 34 -36.62 -3.54 -13.24
C ILE A 34 -36.78 -2.92 -14.63
N ALA A 35 -36.72 -3.71 -15.70
CA ALA A 35 -36.94 -3.26 -17.07
C ALA A 35 -38.36 -2.74 -17.30
N GLY A 36 -39.36 -3.28 -16.59
CA GLY A 36 -40.75 -2.81 -16.63
C GLY A 36 -41.02 -1.47 -15.92
N SER A 37 -40.01 -0.88 -15.26
CA SER A 37 -40.17 0.39 -14.54
C SER A 37 -40.33 1.59 -15.48
N THR A 38 -41.27 2.48 -15.16
CA THR A 38 -41.45 3.77 -15.85
C THR A 38 -40.40 4.83 -15.46
N ARG A 39 -39.63 4.60 -14.40
CA ARG A 39 -38.55 5.49 -13.97
C ARG A 39 -37.27 5.23 -14.76
N SER A 40 -36.72 6.28 -15.39
CA SER A 40 -35.52 6.20 -16.24
C SER A 40 -34.29 5.61 -15.53
N LEU A 41 -34.06 5.98 -14.26
CA LEU A 41 -32.93 5.49 -13.46
C LEU A 41 -32.91 3.96 -13.34
N LEU A 42 -34.08 3.36 -13.14
CA LEU A 42 -34.21 1.90 -13.00
C LEU A 42 -34.02 1.21 -14.34
N ASN A 43 -34.56 1.78 -15.41
CA ASN A 43 -34.41 1.23 -16.76
C ASN A 43 -32.95 1.27 -17.24
N MET A 44 -32.20 2.33 -16.91
CA MET A 44 -30.76 2.44 -17.24
C MET A 44 -29.90 1.40 -16.51
N SER A 45 -30.27 1.03 -15.27
CA SER A 45 -29.51 0.07 -14.46
C SER A 45 -29.55 -1.38 -14.98
N CYS A 46 -30.55 -1.73 -15.80
CA CYS A 46 -30.70 -3.08 -16.35
C CYS A 46 -29.77 -3.36 -17.55
N MET A 47 -29.10 -2.34 -18.10
CA MET A 47 -28.27 -2.50 -19.31
C MET A 47 -26.90 -3.15 -19.03
N SER A 48 -26.44 -3.17 -17.78
CA SER A 48 -25.22 -3.90 -17.39
C SER A 48 -25.58 -5.35 -17.09
N LYS A 49 -25.28 -6.26 -18.03
CA LYS A 49 -25.29 -7.69 -17.74
C LYS A 49 -24.33 -7.97 -16.59
N THR A 50 -24.80 -8.61 -15.53
CA THR A 50 -23.92 -9.13 -14.48
C THR A 50 -22.91 -10.08 -15.12
N PRO A 51 -21.60 -9.83 -14.99
CA PRO A 51 -20.60 -10.69 -15.60
C PRO A 51 -20.75 -12.12 -15.07
N PRO A 52 -20.72 -13.13 -15.95
CA PRO A 52 -20.79 -14.52 -15.55
C PRO A 52 -19.57 -14.88 -14.68
N GLY A 53 -19.74 -15.84 -13.79
CA GLY A 53 -18.68 -16.31 -12.88
C GLY A 53 -19.07 -16.18 -11.41
N SER A 54 -18.11 -16.41 -10.53
CA SER A 54 -18.31 -16.27 -9.08
C SER A 54 -17.89 -14.89 -8.58
N VAL A 55 -18.40 -14.48 -7.40
CA VAL A 55 -17.98 -13.24 -6.75
C VAL A 55 -16.46 -13.22 -6.52
N SER A 56 -15.89 -14.37 -6.14
CA SER A 56 -14.43 -14.51 -5.95
C SER A 56 -13.63 -14.34 -7.24
N GLU A 57 -14.14 -14.82 -8.37
CA GLU A 57 -13.49 -14.66 -9.67
C GLU A 57 -13.48 -13.20 -10.12
N MET A 58 -14.62 -12.51 -9.99
CA MET A 58 -14.74 -11.08 -10.26
C MET A 58 -13.77 -10.28 -9.39
N PHE A 59 -13.74 -10.55 -8.08
CA PHE A 59 -12.83 -9.88 -7.15
C PHE A 59 -11.36 -10.13 -7.52
N THR A 60 -11.01 -11.37 -7.90
CA THR A 60 -9.65 -11.71 -8.32
C THR A 60 -9.25 -10.94 -9.57
N HIS A 61 -10.15 -10.82 -10.55
CA HIS A 61 -9.89 -10.05 -11.77
C HIS A 61 -9.69 -8.55 -11.44
N GLN A 62 -10.55 -7.98 -10.61
CA GLN A 62 -10.45 -6.58 -10.18
C GLN A 62 -9.14 -6.30 -9.43
N MET A 63 -8.72 -7.19 -8.53
CA MET A 63 -7.46 -7.05 -7.81
C MET A 63 -6.24 -7.13 -8.74
N LYS A 64 -6.25 -8.04 -9.73
CA LYS A 64 -5.18 -8.11 -10.74
C LYS A 64 -5.08 -6.84 -11.56
N GLY A 65 -6.21 -6.30 -12.01
CA GLY A 65 -6.26 -5.03 -12.74
C GLY A 65 -5.70 -3.87 -11.91
N LEU A 66 -6.10 -3.78 -10.64
CA LEU A 66 -5.61 -2.75 -9.72
C LEU A 66 -4.10 -2.82 -9.51
N VAL A 67 -3.52 -4.02 -9.36
CA VAL A 67 -2.06 -4.18 -9.20
C VAL A 67 -1.32 -3.67 -10.43
N VAL A 68 -1.79 -4.03 -11.64
CA VAL A 68 -1.18 -3.56 -12.90
C VAL A 68 -1.22 -2.03 -13.00
N GLU A 69 -2.34 -1.42 -12.62
CA GLU A 69 -2.48 0.04 -12.63
C GLU A 69 -1.52 0.71 -11.62
N LEU A 70 -1.46 0.20 -10.39
CA LEU A 70 -0.54 0.73 -9.36
C LEU A 70 0.92 0.60 -9.77
N ASP A 71 1.32 -0.54 -10.34
CA ASP A 71 2.69 -0.81 -10.81
C ASP A 71 3.10 0.08 -12.00
N SER A 72 2.12 0.60 -12.76
CA SER A 72 2.36 1.56 -13.83
C SER A 72 2.69 2.98 -13.35
N THR A 73 2.57 3.24 -12.03
CA THR A 73 2.74 4.56 -11.42
C THR A 73 3.86 4.59 -10.39
N ARG A 74 4.31 5.80 -10.04
CA ARG A 74 5.18 5.99 -8.87
C ARG A 74 4.34 5.94 -7.59
N SER A 75 4.45 4.84 -6.85
CA SER A 75 3.69 4.61 -5.62
C SER A 75 4.28 5.34 -4.40
N ASN A 76 3.40 5.91 -3.57
CA ASN A 76 3.69 6.41 -2.23
C ASN A 76 2.77 5.69 -1.22
N PHE A 77 3.28 5.38 -0.03
CA PHE A 77 2.57 4.54 0.94
C PHE A 77 2.24 5.32 2.21
N ILE A 78 0.96 5.30 2.61
CA ILE A 78 0.49 5.83 3.90
C ILE A 78 -0.13 4.67 4.68
N ARG A 79 0.30 4.48 5.94
CA ARG A 79 -0.27 3.48 6.84
C ARG A 79 -1.02 4.17 7.99
N CYS A 80 -2.34 4.02 8.00
CA CYS A 80 -3.18 4.56 9.06
C CYS A 80 -3.25 3.58 10.25
N ILE A 81 -3.17 4.12 11.46
CA ILE A 81 -3.23 3.34 12.72
C ILE A 81 -4.31 3.92 13.61
N LYS A 82 -5.24 3.08 14.08
CA LYS A 82 -6.29 3.47 15.02
C LYS A 82 -5.72 3.44 16.45
N PRO A 83 -5.65 4.57 17.18
CA PRO A 83 -4.98 4.63 18.48
C PRO A 83 -5.75 3.90 19.59
N ASN A 84 -7.08 3.85 19.51
CA ASN A 84 -7.93 3.11 20.44
C ASN A 84 -9.30 2.85 19.80
N ALA A 85 -10.02 1.83 20.27
CA ALA A 85 -11.33 1.47 19.73
C ALA A 85 -12.44 2.47 20.09
N ALA A 86 -12.32 3.13 21.24
CA ALA A 86 -13.30 4.06 21.82
C ALA A 86 -13.38 5.43 21.11
N MET A 87 -12.48 5.69 20.15
CA MET A 87 -12.38 6.98 19.44
C MET A 87 -12.07 8.17 20.35
N ASP A 88 -11.40 7.94 21.48
CA ASP A 88 -10.99 9.01 22.39
C ASP A 88 -9.63 9.57 21.97
N ALA A 89 -9.53 10.89 21.76
CA ALA A 89 -8.29 11.54 21.33
C ALA A 89 -7.13 11.43 22.34
N ARG A 90 -7.42 11.18 23.62
CA ARG A 90 -6.42 11.13 24.71
C ARG A 90 -5.97 9.72 25.07
N VAL A 91 -6.60 8.70 24.49
CA VAL A 91 -6.32 7.31 24.81
C VAL A 91 -5.44 6.68 23.74
N PHE A 92 -4.39 5.99 24.16
CA PHE A 92 -3.51 5.23 23.28
C PHE A 92 -3.40 3.79 23.77
N ASP A 93 -4.09 2.88 23.09
CA ASP A 93 -4.01 1.45 23.36
C ASP A 93 -2.78 0.85 22.66
N ARG A 94 -1.70 0.75 23.42
CA ARG A 94 -0.42 0.23 22.95
C ARG A 94 -0.51 -1.18 22.37
N ARG A 95 -1.38 -2.05 22.92
CA ARG A 95 -1.49 -3.44 22.47
C ARG A 95 -2.19 -3.48 21.11
N SER A 96 -3.33 -2.80 21.00
CA SER A 96 -4.06 -2.69 19.73
C SER A 96 -3.21 -2.09 18.63
N VAL A 97 -2.46 -1.02 18.93
CA VAL A 97 -1.56 -0.38 17.95
C VAL A 97 -0.42 -1.31 17.55
N LEU A 98 0.21 -2.01 18.49
CA LEU A 98 1.28 -2.96 18.19
C LEU A 98 0.80 -4.09 17.26
N ASP A 99 -0.40 -4.61 17.50
CA ASP A 99 -0.98 -5.65 16.66
C ASP A 99 -1.30 -5.12 15.25
N GLN A 100 -1.82 -3.90 15.12
CA GLN A 100 -1.99 -3.23 13.82
C GLN A 100 -0.65 -3.07 13.07
N LEU A 101 0.43 -2.70 13.76
CA LEU A 101 1.76 -2.56 13.16
C LEU A 101 2.32 -3.89 12.65
N ARG A 102 2.03 -4.99 13.36
CA ARG A 102 2.39 -6.35 12.93
C ARG A 102 1.55 -6.80 11.73
N CYS A 103 0.24 -6.61 11.80
CA CYS A 103 -0.71 -7.00 10.75
C CYS A 103 -0.50 -6.23 9.43
N SER A 104 -0.15 -4.95 9.51
CA SER A 104 0.15 -4.08 8.35
C SER A 104 1.55 -4.29 7.76
N GLY A 105 2.39 -5.07 8.44
CA GLY A 105 3.75 -5.36 8.02
C GLY A 105 4.72 -4.20 8.13
N THR A 106 4.38 -3.21 8.96
CA THR A 106 5.19 -2.02 9.16
C THR A 106 6.57 -2.37 9.71
N ILE A 107 6.62 -3.30 10.66
CA ILE A 107 7.88 -3.73 11.30
C ILE A 107 8.82 -4.37 10.27
N GLN A 108 8.29 -5.25 9.41
CA GLN A 108 9.06 -5.95 8.39
C GLN A 108 9.53 -4.96 7.31
N ALA A 109 8.69 -4.01 6.90
CA ALA A 109 9.08 -2.96 5.98
C ALA A 109 10.23 -2.11 6.53
N CYS A 110 10.19 -1.72 7.81
CA CYS A 110 11.31 -1.01 8.44
C CYS A 110 12.61 -1.83 8.42
N LYS A 111 12.55 -3.14 8.68
CA LYS A 111 13.74 -4.02 8.62
C LYS A 111 14.33 -4.11 7.22
N VAL A 112 13.49 -4.25 6.19
CA VAL A 112 13.94 -4.27 4.79
C VAL A 112 14.59 -2.94 4.41
N LEU A 113 13.98 -1.82 4.82
CA LEU A 113 14.53 -0.49 4.58
C LEU A 113 15.89 -0.29 5.24
N GLN A 114 16.09 -0.77 6.47
CA GLN A 114 17.38 -0.69 7.15
C GLN A 114 18.50 -1.41 6.38
N VAL A 115 18.26 -2.61 5.87
CA VAL A 115 19.25 -3.35 5.07
C VAL A 115 19.46 -2.71 3.70
N GLY A 116 18.41 -2.11 3.13
CA GLY A 116 18.45 -1.49 1.81
C GLY A 116 19.19 -0.15 1.73
N LEU A 117 19.71 0.38 2.85
CA LEU A 117 20.26 1.75 2.98
C LEU A 117 19.24 2.78 2.48
N PRO A 118 18.25 3.13 3.32
CA PRO A 118 17.04 3.81 2.86
C PRO A 118 17.29 5.25 2.43
N THR A 119 18.35 5.85 2.96
CA THR A 119 18.82 7.18 2.55
C THR A 119 19.84 7.00 1.43
N ARG A 120 19.47 7.42 0.22
CA ARG A 120 20.37 7.52 -0.92
C ARG A 120 20.48 8.99 -1.29
N VAL A 121 21.69 9.51 -1.22
CA VAL A 121 22.03 10.89 -1.58
C VAL A 121 22.96 10.82 -2.78
N SER A 122 22.75 11.66 -3.79
CA SER A 122 23.67 11.72 -4.92
C SER A 122 24.99 12.38 -4.48
N TYR A 123 26.10 12.05 -5.15
CA TYR A 123 27.38 12.70 -4.85
C TYR A 123 27.32 14.21 -5.12
N GLU A 124 26.59 14.61 -6.15
CA GLU A 124 26.35 16.01 -6.51
C GLU A 124 25.62 16.77 -5.39
N GLU A 125 24.60 16.16 -4.78
CA GLU A 125 23.83 16.75 -3.68
C GLU A 125 24.72 16.97 -2.45
N LEU A 126 25.62 16.03 -2.15
CA LEU A 126 26.61 16.21 -1.08
C LEU A 126 27.60 17.33 -1.40
N VAL A 127 28.13 17.39 -2.61
CA VAL A 127 29.02 18.49 -3.03
C VAL A 127 28.29 19.82 -2.88
N PHE A 128 27.07 19.94 -3.38
CA PHE A 128 26.26 21.15 -3.29
C PHE A 128 26.06 21.61 -1.84
N ILE A 129 25.65 20.72 -0.93
CA ILE A 129 25.41 21.05 0.49
C ILE A 129 26.67 21.58 1.18
N TYR A 130 27.83 20.95 0.92
CA TYR A 130 29.08 21.29 1.61
C TYR A 130 29.90 22.37 0.90
N SER A 131 29.55 22.75 -0.33
CA SER A 131 30.29 23.74 -1.12
C SER A 131 30.37 25.09 -0.43
N ASP A 132 29.23 25.57 0.08
CA ASP A 132 29.14 26.87 0.74
C ASP A 132 29.85 26.86 2.10
N LEU A 133 29.82 25.72 2.82
CA LEU A 133 30.44 25.59 4.13
C LEU A 133 31.98 25.53 4.06
N LEU A 134 32.51 24.82 3.07
CA LEU A 134 33.96 24.58 2.94
C LEU A 134 34.66 25.63 2.06
N GLY A 135 33.89 26.35 1.24
CA GLY A 135 34.37 27.43 0.40
C GLY A 135 35.00 26.97 -0.93
N ALA A 136 34.94 27.83 -1.94
CA ALA A 136 35.35 27.52 -3.30
C ALA A 136 36.81 27.05 -3.41
N SER A 137 37.73 27.66 -2.66
CA SER A 137 39.17 27.32 -2.69
C SER A 137 39.45 25.90 -2.20
N PHE A 138 38.64 25.38 -1.28
CA PHE A 138 38.72 23.99 -0.83
C PHE A 138 38.10 23.05 -1.87
N MET A 139 36.92 23.41 -2.39
CA MET A 139 36.17 22.59 -3.34
C MET A 139 36.86 22.44 -4.70
N GLU A 140 37.69 23.41 -5.11
CA GLU A 140 38.57 23.29 -6.29
C GLU A 140 39.41 22.00 -6.27
N ARG A 141 39.85 21.55 -5.08
CA ARG A 141 40.61 20.31 -4.93
C ARG A 141 39.80 19.07 -5.31
N PHE A 142 38.48 19.17 -5.32
CA PHE A 142 37.57 18.08 -5.66
C PHE A 142 36.74 18.35 -6.91
N HIS A 143 37.10 19.35 -7.71
CA HIS A 143 36.37 19.71 -8.92
C HIS A 143 36.22 18.51 -9.88
N GLY A 144 34.98 18.20 -10.26
CA GLY A 144 34.64 17.04 -11.09
C GLY A 144 34.88 15.67 -10.45
N ARG A 145 35.15 15.62 -9.13
CA ARG A 145 35.50 14.42 -8.35
C ARG A 145 34.59 14.24 -7.14
N ASP A 146 33.29 14.36 -7.34
CA ASP A 146 32.26 14.34 -6.28
C ASP A 146 32.27 13.05 -5.46
N ARG A 147 32.58 11.91 -6.10
CA ARG A 147 32.76 10.63 -5.40
C ARG A 147 33.95 10.65 -4.45
N LEU A 148 35.07 11.24 -4.85
CA LEU A 148 36.27 11.35 -4.00
C LEU A 148 36.01 12.30 -2.83
N PHE A 149 35.32 13.41 -3.08
CA PHE A 149 34.86 14.32 -2.03
C PHE A 149 34.00 13.57 -1.00
N THR A 150 33.02 12.81 -1.48
CA THR A 150 32.13 12.02 -0.61
C THR A 150 32.91 10.98 0.20
N GLN A 151 33.89 10.28 -0.40
CA GLN A 151 34.74 9.34 0.32
C GLN A 151 35.59 10.02 1.41
N ALA A 152 36.17 11.18 1.10
CA ALA A 152 36.92 11.97 2.07
C ALA A 152 36.03 12.46 3.21
N LEU A 153 34.81 12.89 2.89
CA LEU A 153 33.81 13.30 3.88
C LEU A 153 33.43 12.14 4.80
N CYS A 154 33.12 10.95 4.26
CA CYS A 154 32.84 9.76 5.08
C CYS A 154 34.03 9.39 5.97
N HIS A 155 35.25 9.48 5.44
CA HIS A 155 36.46 9.16 6.20
C HIS A 155 36.68 10.12 7.38
N VAL A 156 36.46 11.43 7.17
CA VAL A 156 36.64 12.45 8.22
C VAL A 156 35.55 12.39 9.28
N LEU A 157 34.33 11.97 8.91
CA LEU A 157 33.20 11.87 9.81
C LEU A 157 33.08 10.51 10.52
N ASP A 158 34.06 9.61 10.33
CA ASP A 158 34.07 8.24 10.88
C ASP A 158 32.77 7.45 10.58
N PHE A 159 32.24 7.63 9.37
CA PHE A 159 31.03 6.95 8.90
C PHE A 159 31.28 5.51 8.43
#